data_AF-X6H1A4-F1
#
_entry.id   AF-X6H1A4-F1
#
_cell.length_a   1.000
_cell.length_b   1.000
_cell.length_c   1.000
_cell.angle_alpha   90.00
_cell.angle_beta   90.00
_cell.angle_gamma   90.00
#
_symmetry.space_group_name_H-M   'P 1'
#
loop_
_entity.id
_entity.type
_entity.pdbx_description
1 polymer ?
#
loop_
_entity_poly.entity_id
_entity_poly.type
_entity_poly.pdbx_seq_one_letter_code
_entity_poly.pdbx_strand_id
1 'polypeptide(L)'
;MPLFDIRKTINTIINSSADDTDIRTSELIRTLRQDHAAIITAARVELENIALTKIVNDVAARHRGQALPGQGELFGGYTGIRQTIVVKTTGANGKISYTRKAIDHTTLGELEAWLQQHTQTRLSRPEKFAGMRRMLQDAKDVGGAGDTTIGALLAERRRRELAEE
;
A
#
# COMPACT_ATOMS: atom_id res chain seq x y z
N MET A 1 -13.40 -3.65 -27.36
CA MET A 1 -12.51 -4.37 -28.31
C MET A 1 -11.19 -3.66 -28.64
N PRO A 2 -11.05 -2.32 -28.63
CA PRO A 2 -9.87 -1.66 -29.22
C PRO A 2 -8.57 -1.79 -28.40
N LEU A 3 -8.64 -1.97 -27.07
CA LEU A 3 -7.44 -2.22 -26.25
C LEU A 3 -6.76 -3.57 -26.49
N PHE A 4 -7.51 -4.59 -26.91
CA PHE A 4 -6.96 -5.91 -27.22
C PHE A 4 -6.04 -5.83 -28.44
N ASP A 5 -6.45 -5.06 -29.46
CA ASP A 5 -5.68 -4.86 -30.67
C ASP A 5 -4.40 -4.08 -30.41
N ILE A 6 -4.44 -3.06 -29.54
CA ILE A 6 -3.22 -2.36 -29.08
C ILE A 6 -2.24 -3.33 -28.42
N ARG A 7 -2.73 -4.19 -27.51
CA ARG A 7 -1.87 -5.16 -26.81
C ARG A 7 -1.26 -6.17 -27.77
N LYS A 8 -2.04 -6.64 -28.75
CA LYS A 8 -1.56 -7.57 -29.78
C LYS A 8 -0.46 -6.92 -30.61
N THR A 9 -0.66 -5.69 -31.08
CA THR A 9 0.33 -4.92 -31.84
C THR A 9 1.61 -4.67 -31.04
N ILE A 10 1.51 -4.30 -29.76
CA ILE A 10 2.67 -4.15 -28.86
C ILE A 10 3.48 -5.45 -28.79
N ASN A 11 2.81 -6.57 -28.55
CA ASN A 11 3.47 -7.88 -28.47
C ASN A 11 4.14 -8.26 -29.79
N THR A 12 3.50 -7.97 -30.93
CA THR A 12 4.10 -8.19 -32.24
C THR A 12 5.38 -7.36 -32.43
N ILE A 13 5.37 -6.08 -32.07
CA ILE A 13 6.56 -5.22 -32.19
C ILE A 13 7.70 -5.77 -31.32
N ILE A 14 7.43 -6.07 -30.05
CA ILE A 14 8.42 -6.63 -29.10
C ILE A 14 9.00 -7.96 -29.58
N ASN A 15 8.16 -8.84 -30.15
CA ASN A 15 8.61 -10.14 -30.63
C ASN A 15 9.29 -10.08 -32.01
N SER A 16 9.07 -9.01 -32.77
CA SER A 16 9.71 -8.78 -34.06
C SER A 16 11.10 -8.13 -33.95
N SER A 17 11.40 -7.48 -32.82
CA SER A 17 12.74 -6.94 -32.50
C SER A 17 13.71 -8.04 -32.02
N ALA A 18 13.66 -9.22 -32.63
CA ALA A 18 14.33 -10.46 -32.20
C ALA A 18 15.88 -10.42 -32.24
N ASP A 19 16.50 -9.30 -32.60
CA ASP A 19 17.94 -9.11 -32.60
C ASP A 19 18.40 -8.40 -31.32
N ASP A 20 18.35 -9.10 -30.18
CA ASP A 20 19.09 -8.89 -28.91
C ASP A 20 19.22 -7.45 -28.35
N THR A 21 18.40 -6.52 -28.84
CA THR A 21 18.40 -5.11 -28.44
C THR A 21 17.12 -4.82 -27.70
N ASP A 22 17.27 -4.53 -26.41
CA ASP A 22 16.18 -4.05 -25.56
C ASP A 22 15.48 -2.85 -26.22
N ILE A 23 14.26 -3.06 -26.72
CA ILE A 23 13.46 -1.96 -27.28
C ILE A 23 13.05 -1.03 -26.14
N ARG A 24 13.47 0.23 -26.24
CA ARG A 24 13.11 1.24 -25.23
C ARG A 24 11.60 1.54 -25.33
N THR A 25 10.95 1.71 -24.19
CA THR A 25 9.52 2.04 -24.13
C THR A 25 9.17 3.30 -24.93
N SER A 26 10.04 4.31 -24.94
CA SER A 26 9.86 5.53 -25.73
C SER A 26 9.86 5.26 -27.25
N GLU A 27 10.68 4.32 -27.70
CA GLU A 27 10.75 3.91 -29.09
C GLU A 27 9.53 3.09 -29.50
N LEU A 28 9.10 2.15 -28.66
CA LEU A 28 7.85 1.40 -28.87
C LEU A 28 6.64 2.35 -28.98
N ILE A 29 6.55 3.36 -28.12
CA ILE A 29 5.47 4.37 -28.18
C ILE A 29 5.56 5.19 -29.46
N ARG A 30 6.76 5.55 -29.90
CA ARG A 30 6.97 6.28 -31.16
C ARG A 30 6.50 5.44 -32.35
N THR A 31 6.92 4.18 -32.45
CA THR A 31 6.51 3.25 -33.51
C THR A 31 5.00 3.07 -33.53
N LEU A 32 4.35 2.86 -32.38
CA LEU A 32 2.89 2.75 -32.30
C LEU A 32 2.18 4.02 -32.80
N ARG A 33 2.72 5.20 -32.50
CA ARG A 33 2.14 6.48 -32.95
C ARG A 33 2.34 6.73 -34.45
N GLN A 34 3.43 6.25 -35.02
CA GLN A 34 3.75 6.44 -36.43
C GLN A 34 3.03 5.43 -37.31
N ASP A 35 3.12 4.15 -36.94
CA ASP A 35 2.73 3.05 -37.83
C ASP A 35 1.34 2.48 -37.51
N HIS A 36 0.82 2.77 -36.31
CA HIS A 36 -0.44 2.22 -35.80
C HIS A 36 -1.38 3.28 -35.22
N ALA A 37 -1.30 4.52 -35.72
CA ALA A 37 -2.08 5.66 -35.23
C ALA A 37 -3.60 5.40 -35.18
N ALA A 38 -4.15 4.71 -36.20
CA ALA A 38 -5.58 4.41 -36.28
C ALA A 38 -6.08 3.57 -35.10
N ILE A 39 -5.28 2.63 -34.60
CA ILE A 39 -5.63 1.77 -33.47
C ILE A 39 -5.61 2.59 -32.17
N ILE A 40 -4.64 3.50 -32.02
CA ILE A 40 -4.59 4.44 -30.88
C ILE A 40 -5.82 5.35 -30.88
N THR A 41 -6.18 5.91 -32.04
CA THR A 41 -7.36 6.77 -32.17
C THR A 41 -8.65 6.02 -31.82
N ALA A 42 -8.80 4.78 -32.29
CA ALA A 42 -9.96 3.95 -31.99
C ALA A 42 -10.07 3.60 -30.49
N ALA A 43 -8.95 3.46 -29.78
CA ALA A 43 -8.91 3.17 -28.35
C ALA A 43 -8.80 4.42 -27.46
N ARG A 44 -8.89 5.63 -28.02
CA ARG A 44 -8.51 6.88 -27.34
C ARG A 44 -9.17 7.05 -25.97
N VAL A 45 -10.50 6.89 -25.90
CA VAL A 45 -11.25 7.05 -24.65
C VAL A 45 -10.83 6.00 -23.60
N GLU A 46 -10.61 4.75 -24.02
CA GLU A 46 -10.17 3.68 -23.12
C GLU A 46 -8.74 3.93 -22.60
N LEU A 47 -7.83 4.42 -23.45
CA LEU A 47 -6.47 4.80 -23.06
C LEU A 47 -6.46 6.01 -22.11
N GLU A 48 -7.28 7.02 -22.38
CA GLU A 48 -7.45 8.20 -21.53
C GLU A 48 -7.97 7.77 -20.14
N ASN A 49 -8.98 6.91 -20.08
CA ASN A 49 -9.51 6.40 -18.81
C ASN A 49 -8.47 5.59 -18.02
N ILE A 50 -7.66 4.76 -18.69
CA ILE A 50 -6.56 4.02 -18.03
C ILE A 50 -5.51 4.98 -17.48
N ALA A 51 -5.11 5.99 -18.27
CA ALA A 51 -4.12 6.97 -17.86
C ALA A 51 -4.63 7.79 -16.66
N LEU A 52 -5.86 8.30 -16.73
CA LEU A 52 -6.50 9.04 -15.65
C LEU A 52 -6.64 8.17 -14.39
N THR A 53 -7.05 6.91 -14.52
CA THR A 53 -7.13 5.98 -13.37
C THR A 53 -5.76 5.76 -12.73
N LYS A 54 -4.70 5.58 -13.53
CA LYS A 54 -3.33 5.45 -13.01
C LYS A 54 -2.85 6.73 -12.33
N ILE A 55 -3.10 7.89 -12.92
CA ILE A 55 -2.74 9.19 -12.33
C ILE A 55 -3.49 9.40 -11.02
N VAL A 56 -4.79 9.13 -10.98
CA VAL A 56 -5.61 9.21 -9.75
C VAL A 56 -5.05 8.27 -8.69
N ASN A 57 -4.72 7.02 -9.05
CA ASN A 57 -4.12 6.06 -8.13
C ASN A 57 -2.72 6.49 -7.65
N ASP A 58 -1.88 7.04 -8.52
CA ASP A 58 -0.54 7.51 -8.18
C ASP A 58 -0.60 8.76 -7.30
N VAL A 59 -1.54 9.67 -7.55
CA VAL A 59 -1.80 10.85 -6.72
C VAL A 59 -2.33 10.40 -5.35
N ALA A 60 -3.29 9.48 -5.32
CA ALA A 60 -3.78 8.89 -4.08
C ALA A 60 -2.69 8.12 -3.31
N ALA A 61 -1.77 7.47 -4.01
CA ALA A 61 -0.63 6.75 -3.44
C ALA A 61 0.51 7.68 -2.99
N ARG A 62 0.65 8.90 -3.53
CA ARG A 62 1.63 9.90 -3.06
C ARG A 62 1.27 10.50 -1.70
N HIS A 63 -0.02 10.56 -1.36
CA HIS A 63 -0.48 11.06 -0.05
C HIS A 63 -0.48 9.99 1.07
N ARG A 64 -0.21 8.71 0.75
CA ARG A 64 0.09 7.64 1.71
C ARG A 64 1.55 7.27 1.50
N GLY A 65 2.49 7.69 2.37
CA GLY A 65 3.93 7.47 2.14
C GLY A 65 4.22 6.07 1.61
N GLN A 66 4.73 5.98 0.37
CA GLN A 66 4.69 4.79 -0.50
C GLN A 66 3.71 3.69 -0.05
N ALA A 67 2.43 3.86 -0.40
CA ALA A 67 1.48 2.77 -0.45
C ALA A 67 1.76 1.88 -1.68
N LEU A 68 2.05 0.61 -1.42
CA LEU A 68 1.94 -0.44 -2.44
C LEU A 68 0.45 -0.62 -2.83
N PRO A 69 0.14 -1.11 -4.04
CA PRO A 69 -1.24 -1.26 -4.50
C PRO A 69 -2.07 -2.12 -3.52
N GLY A 70 -3.18 -1.57 -3.00
CA GLY A 70 -4.21 -2.32 -2.24
C GLY A 70 -4.49 -1.93 -0.77
N GLN A 71 -3.89 -0.88 -0.19
CA GLN A 71 -3.98 -0.62 1.27
C GLN A 71 -4.85 0.61 1.64
N GLY A 72 -6.05 0.39 2.17
CA GLY A 72 -7.07 1.41 2.50
C GLY A 72 -6.82 2.26 3.76
N GLU A 73 -7.02 3.58 3.59
CA GLU A 73 -7.41 4.72 4.45
C GLU A 73 -7.20 4.82 5.99
N LEU A 74 -7.04 3.74 6.76
CA LEU A 74 -6.97 3.84 8.24
C LEU A 74 -5.60 4.32 8.77
N PHE A 75 -4.55 4.24 7.95
CA PHE A 75 -3.15 4.46 8.37
C PHE A 75 -2.43 5.59 7.62
N GLY A 76 -3.17 6.40 6.86
CA GLY A 76 -2.62 7.36 5.89
C GLY A 76 -1.64 8.40 6.46
N GLY A 77 -1.73 8.72 7.76
CA GLY A 77 -0.85 9.69 8.44
C GLY A 77 0.51 9.14 8.89
N TYR A 78 0.76 7.85 8.73
CA TYR A 78 1.96 7.20 9.22
C TYR A 78 2.76 6.55 8.10
N THR A 79 4.07 6.81 8.06
CA THR A 79 4.99 6.22 7.09
C THR A 79 5.66 4.97 7.65
N GLY A 80 5.87 3.95 6.81
CA GLY A 80 6.60 2.74 7.22
C GLY A 80 5.85 1.81 8.18
N ILE A 81 4.51 1.85 8.18
CA ILE A 81 3.67 0.97 9.00
C ILE A 81 3.51 -0.41 8.37
N ARG A 82 3.58 -1.44 9.22
CA ARG A 82 3.21 -2.79 8.80
C ARG A 82 1.71 -2.96 8.79
N GLN A 83 1.17 -3.44 7.68
CA GLN A 83 -0.24 -3.82 7.52
C GLN A 83 -0.69 -4.93 8.48
N THR A 84 0.23 -5.83 8.84
CA THR A 84 -0.05 -6.96 9.70
C THR A 84 1.11 -7.20 10.65
N ILE A 85 0.81 -7.60 11.88
CA ILE A 85 1.79 -8.08 12.86
C ILE A 85 1.47 -9.52 13.25
N VAL A 86 2.47 -10.21 13.82
CA VAL A 86 2.29 -11.56 14.37
C VAL A 86 2.09 -11.40 15.87
N VAL A 87 0.88 -11.68 16.35
CA VAL A 87 0.57 -11.64 17.77
C VAL A 87 0.86 -13.01 18.38
N LYS A 88 1.55 -13.00 19.53
CA LYS A 88 1.80 -14.19 20.33
C LYS A 88 0.72 -14.29 21.41
N THR A 89 -0.04 -15.38 21.41
CA THR A 89 -1.12 -15.61 22.38
C THR A 89 -0.86 -16.89 23.14
N THR A 90 -0.94 -16.84 24.47
CA THR A 90 -0.80 -18.02 25.33
C THR A 90 -2.19 -18.51 25.72
N GLY A 91 -2.56 -19.72 25.31
CA GLY A 91 -3.84 -20.34 25.67
C GLY A 91 -3.90 -20.74 27.15
N ALA A 92 -5.09 -21.05 27.66
CA ALA A 92 -5.32 -21.47 29.05
C ALA A 92 -4.56 -22.75 29.44
N ASN A 93 -4.15 -23.55 28.46
CA ASN A 93 -3.31 -24.75 28.62
C ASN A 93 -1.80 -24.45 28.59
N GLY A 94 -1.39 -23.18 28.63
CA GLY A 94 0.01 -22.75 28.52
C GLY A 94 0.59 -22.85 27.11
N LYS A 95 -0.18 -23.30 26.10
CA LYS A 95 0.30 -23.45 24.73
C LYS A 95 0.42 -22.08 24.06
N ILE A 96 1.58 -21.81 23.50
CA ILE A 96 1.83 -20.60 22.71
C ILE A 96 1.31 -20.81 21.28
N SER A 97 0.56 -19.82 20.80
CA SER A 97 0.10 -19.71 19.42
C SER A 97 0.54 -18.39 18.82
N TYR A 98 0.72 -18.38 17.50
CA TYR A 98 1.09 -17.19 16.74
C TYR A 98 0.03 -16.93 15.69
N THR A 99 -0.58 -15.76 15.73
CA THR A 99 -1.65 -15.38 14.82
C THR A 99 -1.28 -14.10 14.08
N ARG A 100 -1.38 -14.11 12.75
CA ARG A 100 -1.25 -12.89 11.95
C ARG A 100 -2.52 -12.07 12.11
N LYS A 101 -2.36 -10.81 12.51
CA LYS A 101 -3.47 -9.88 12.73
C LYS A 101 -3.21 -8.61 11.94
N ALA A 102 -4.24 -8.12 11.28
CA ALA A 102 -4.19 -6.81 10.63
C ALA A 102 -4.03 -5.72 11.69
N ILE A 103 -3.23 -4.70 11.38
CA ILE A 103 -2.78 -3.70 12.36
C ILE A 103 -3.96 -2.88 12.93
N ASP A 104 -5.01 -2.66 12.15
CA ASP A 104 -6.30 -2.08 12.56
C ASP A 104 -7.07 -2.92 13.58
N HIS A 105 -6.93 -4.24 13.52
CA HIS A 105 -7.59 -5.16 14.44
C HIS A 105 -6.74 -5.46 15.69
N THR A 106 -5.49 -5.02 15.74
CA THR A 106 -4.62 -5.28 16.89
C THR A 106 -4.94 -4.38 18.06
N THR A 107 -4.79 -4.87 19.29
CA THR A 107 -4.91 -4.04 20.49
C THR A 107 -3.62 -3.26 20.76
N LEU A 108 -3.70 -2.24 21.61
CA LEU A 108 -2.53 -1.48 22.07
C LEU A 108 -1.44 -2.39 22.64
N GLY A 109 -1.82 -3.32 23.53
CA GLY A 109 -0.89 -4.23 24.17
C GLY A 109 -0.23 -5.21 23.20
N GLU A 110 -0.97 -5.70 22.20
CA GLU A 110 -0.44 -6.59 21.16
C GLU A 110 0.62 -5.88 20.30
N LEU A 111 0.35 -4.64 19.88
CA LEU A 111 1.28 -3.83 19.10
C LEU A 111 2.51 -3.44 19.91
N GLU A 112 2.33 -3.07 21.18
CA GLU A 112 3.43 -2.72 22.08
C GLU A 112 4.37 -3.91 22.34
N ALA A 113 3.82 -5.08 22.65
CA ALA A 113 4.60 -6.31 22.83
C ALA A 113 5.37 -6.68 21.55
N TRP A 114 4.72 -6.55 20.39
CA TRP A 114 5.35 -6.81 19.09
C TRP A 114 6.52 -5.86 18.83
N LEU A 115 6.34 -4.55 19.10
CA LEU A 115 7.39 -3.55 18.93
C LEU A 115 8.56 -3.79 19.88
N GLN A 116 8.32 -4.15 21.14
CA GLN A 116 9.38 -4.48 22.10
C GLN A 116 10.19 -5.68 21.61
N GLN A 117 9.54 -6.77 21.23
CA GLN A 117 10.21 -7.98 20.72
C GLN A 117 11.04 -7.67 19.47
N HIS A 118 10.49 -6.95 18.50
CA HIS A 118 11.20 -6.66 17.24
C HIS A 118 12.24 -5.55 17.31
N THR A 119 12.18 -4.69 18.32
CA THR A 119 13.22 -3.67 18.57
C THR A 119 14.39 -4.26 19.35
N GLN A 120 14.13 -5.08 20.39
CA GLN A 120 15.19 -5.72 21.18
C GLN A 120 15.98 -6.74 20.37
N THR A 121 15.33 -7.50 19.48
CA THR A 121 16.00 -8.54 18.67
C THR A 121 16.83 -7.96 17.51
N ARG A 122 16.66 -6.69 17.15
CA ARG A 122 17.39 -6.02 16.07
C ARG A 122 17.83 -4.62 16.49
N LEU A 123 18.89 -4.56 17.30
CA LEU A 123 19.54 -3.33 17.80
C LEU A 123 19.99 -2.31 16.72
N SER A 124 19.93 -2.63 15.43
CA SER A 124 20.61 -1.84 14.39
C SER A 124 19.79 -0.79 13.65
N ARG A 125 18.45 -0.70 13.82
CA ARG A 125 17.63 0.27 13.05
C ARG A 125 16.40 0.79 13.82
N PRO A 126 16.57 1.72 14.79
CA PRO A 126 15.45 2.32 15.53
C PRO A 126 14.45 3.04 14.62
N GLU A 127 14.91 3.61 13.51
CA GLU A 127 14.07 4.33 12.53
C GLU A 127 13.10 3.42 11.77
N LYS A 128 13.40 2.11 11.69
CA LYS A 128 12.62 1.15 10.89
C LYS A 128 11.15 1.05 11.32
N PHE A 129 10.86 1.36 12.58
CA PHE A 129 9.51 1.28 13.14
C PHE A 129 9.02 2.61 13.70
N ALA A 130 9.62 3.74 13.29
CA ALA A 130 9.26 5.06 13.78
C ALA A 130 7.76 5.37 13.59
N GLY A 131 7.20 5.06 12.41
CA GLY A 131 5.76 5.27 12.15
C GLY A 131 4.85 4.38 12.99
N MET A 132 5.24 3.13 13.25
CA MET A 132 4.49 2.22 14.12
C MET A 132 4.48 2.70 15.59
N ARG A 133 5.60 3.27 16.05
CA ARG A 133 5.69 3.86 17.40
C ARG A 133 4.87 5.13 17.53
N ARG A 134 4.92 6.00 16.52
CA ARG A 134 4.08 7.19 16.46
C ARG A 134 2.61 6.81 16.48
N MET A 135 2.20 5.83 15.67
CA MET A 135 0.82 5.31 15.68
C MET A 135 0.42 4.72 17.03
N LEU A 136 1.31 3.97 17.68
CA LEU A 136 1.04 3.45 19.02
C LEU A 136 0.85 4.59 20.03
N GLN A 137 1.68 5.63 19.98
CA GLN A 137 1.55 6.79 20.86
C GLN A 137 0.24 7.54 20.60
N ASP A 138 -0.03 7.85 19.34
CA ASP A 138 -1.25 8.53 18.93
C ASP A 138 -2.51 7.75 19.32
N ALA A 139 -2.47 6.42 19.30
CA ALA A 139 -3.57 5.58 19.79
C ALA A 139 -3.67 5.56 21.33
N LYS A 140 -2.55 5.66 22.06
CA LYS A 140 -2.54 5.79 23.53
C LYS A 140 -3.14 7.12 23.98
N ASP A 141 -2.84 8.21 23.28
CA ASP A 141 -3.29 9.56 23.63
C ASP A 141 -4.82 9.73 23.53
N VAL A 142 -5.48 8.93 22.69
CA VAL A 142 -6.95 8.90 22.59
C VAL A 142 -7.61 8.36 23.87
N GLY A 143 -6.96 7.40 24.53
CA GLY A 143 -7.48 6.65 25.66
C GLY A 143 -8.55 5.64 25.26
N GLY A 144 -8.44 4.39 25.73
CA GLY A 144 -9.42 3.33 25.49
C GLY A 144 -9.22 2.12 26.39
N ALA A 145 -10.19 1.21 26.41
CA ALA A 145 -10.08 -0.04 27.16
C ALA A 145 -8.98 -0.94 26.56
N GLY A 146 -8.39 -1.82 27.37
CA GLY A 146 -7.22 -2.62 26.97
C GLY A 146 -7.43 -3.57 25.78
N ASP A 147 -8.69 -3.87 25.44
CA ASP A 147 -9.13 -4.68 24.32
C ASP A 147 -9.50 -3.85 23.07
N THR A 148 -9.51 -2.52 23.17
CA THR A 148 -9.84 -1.63 22.05
C THR A 148 -8.74 -1.71 21.00
N THR A 149 -9.14 -1.80 19.73
CA THR A 149 -8.20 -1.96 18.62
C THR A 149 -7.59 -0.63 18.20
N ILE A 150 -6.39 -0.68 17.61
CA ILE A 150 -5.71 0.48 17.02
C ILE A 150 -6.60 1.16 15.97
N GLY A 151 -7.29 0.39 15.13
CA GLY A 151 -8.19 0.95 14.12
C GLY A 151 -9.34 1.75 14.74
N ALA A 152 -9.94 1.24 15.81
CA ALA A 152 -11.01 1.94 16.53
C ALA A 152 -10.51 3.23 17.20
N LEU A 153 -9.33 3.19 17.84
CA LEU A 153 -8.71 4.34 18.48
C LEU A 153 -8.33 5.44 17.47
N LEU A 154 -7.77 5.06 16.33
CA LEU A 154 -7.42 6.02 15.28
C LEU A 154 -8.66 6.61 14.59
N ALA A 155 -9.73 5.82 14.43
CA ALA A 155 -11.01 6.31 13.93
C ALA A 155 -11.66 7.29 14.93
N GLU A 156 -11.58 7.00 16.23
CA GLU A 156 -12.01 7.92 17.29
C GLU A 156 -11.19 9.21 17.29
N ARG A 157 -9.87 9.12 17.19
CA ARG A 157 -8.99 10.29 17.06
C ARG A 157 -9.41 11.18 15.90
N ARG A 158 -9.61 10.57 14.72
CA ARG A 158 -10.01 11.29 13.51
C ARG A 158 -11.39 11.93 13.67
N ARG A 159 -12.31 11.31 14.40
CA ARG A 159 -13.61 11.92 14.75
C ARG A 159 -13.46 13.13 15.65
N ARG A 160 -12.55 13.11 16.63
CA ARG A 160 -12.26 14.27 17.50
C ARG A 160 -11.64 15.42 16.70
N GLU A 161 -10.65 15.11 15.87
CA GLU A 161 -9.99 16.11 15.00
C GLU A 161 -10.98 16.79 14.05
N LEU A 162 -11.91 16.05 13.44
CA LEU A 162 -12.96 16.61 12.58
C LEU A 162 -14.07 17.37 13.33
N ALA A 163 -14.19 17.21 14.64
CA ALA A 163 -15.17 17.92 15.47
C ALA A 163 -14.61 19.24 16.03
N GLU A 164 -13.28 19.41 15.99
CA GLU A 164 -12.57 20.61 16.42
C GLU A 164 -12.28 21.58 15.25
N GLU A 165 -12.49 21.15 14.00
CA GLU A 165 -12.48 21.97 12.76
C GLU A 165 -13.85 22.59 12.44
#